data_AF-A0A7J2TLT3-F1
#
_entry.id   AF-A0A7J2TLT3-F1
#
_cell.length_a   1.000
_cell.length_b   1.000
_cell.length_c   1.000
_cell.angle_alpha   90.00
_cell.angle_beta   90.00
_cell.angle_gamma   90.00
#
_symmetry.space_group_name_H-M   'P 1'
#
loop_
_entity.id
_entity.type
_entity.pdbx_description
1 polymer ?
#
loop_
_entity_poly.entity_id
_entity_poly.type
_entity_poly.pdbx_seq_one_letter_code
_entity_poly.pdbx_strand_id
1 'polypeptide(L)' 'MEFEQVFLDGIKKKFAGKWVGVKGNEVVAVSDSHEELLRKVKRKGLDEVYIFYVPTEKEKKYEFMF' A
#
# COMPACT_ATOMS: atom_id res chain seq x y z
N MET A 1 -4.11 -13.87 12.65
CA MET A 1 -3.04 -14.24 11.69
C MET A 1 -3.60 -14.55 10.30
N GLU A 2 -4.52 -15.50 10.12
CA GLU A 2 -5.04 -15.85 8.78
C GLU A 2 -5.77 -14.70 8.05
N PHE A 3 -6.56 -13.90 8.77
CA PHE A 3 -7.30 -12.75 8.21
C PHE A 3 -6.38 -11.64 7.67
N GLU A 4 -5.26 -11.39 8.36
CA GLU A 4 -4.31 -10.33 8.01
C GLU A 4 -3.55 -10.68 6.72
N GLN A 5 -3.23 -11.97 6.54
CA GLN A 5 -2.57 -12.46 5.34
C GLN A 5 -3.50 -12.39 4.12
N VAL A 6 -4.76 -12.80 4.26
CA VAL A 6 -5.78 -12.67 3.20
C VAL A 6 -6.01 -11.21 2.82
N PHE A 7 -6.05 -10.31 3.82
CA PHE A 7 -6.20 -8.88 3.59
C PHE A 7 -5.01 -8.30 2.81
N LEU A 8 -3.78 -8.59 3.24
CA LEU A 8 -2.56 -8.15 2.57
C LEU A 8 -2.45 -8.70 1.14
N ASP A 9 -2.81 -9.96 0.92
CA ASP A 9 -2.82 -10.55 -0.42
C ASP A 9 -3.89 -9.92 -1.32
N GLY A 10 -5.04 -9.54 -0.75
CA GLY A 10 -6.05 -8.73 -1.43
C GLY A 10 -5.52 -7.36 -1.86
N ILE A 11 -4.78 -6.68 -0.99
CA ILE A 11 -4.11 -5.41 -1.31
C ILE A 11 -3.11 -5.59 -2.44
N LYS A 12 -2.24 -6.60 -2.34
CA LYS A 12 -1.19 -6.85 -3.35
C LYS A 12 -1.77 -7.08 -4.74
N LYS A 13 -2.87 -7.82 -4.85
CA LYS A 13 -3.55 -8.09 -6.13
C LYS A 13 -4.24 -6.86 -6.71
N LYS A 14 -4.84 -6.02 -5.86
CA LYS A 14 -5.68 -4.90 -6.31
C LYS A 14 -4.91 -3.62 -6.59
N PHE A 15 -3.81 -3.39 -5.87
CA PHE A 15 -3.11 -2.10 -5.88
C PHE A 15 -1.66 -2.18 -6.34
N ALA A 16 -1.31 -3.20 -7.13
CA ALA A 16 0.00 -3.30 -7.76
C ALA A 16 0.37 -2.01 -8.52
N GLY A 17 1.59 -1.53 -8.32
CA GLY A 17 2.11 -0.27 -8.86
C GLY A 17 1.67 0.99 -8.12
N LYS A 18 1.06 0.87 -6.92
CA LYS A 18 0.54 2.02 -6.17
C LYS A 18 1.13 2.09 -4.77
N TRP A 19 1.14 3.31 -4.23
CA TRP A 19 1.29 3.59 -2.81
C TRP A 19 -0.05 3.40 -2.11
N VAL A 20 -0.05 2.65 -1.02
CA VAL A 20 -1.24 2.28 -0.24
C VAL A 20 -1.03 2.72 1.20
N GLY A 21 -2.05 3.39 1.75
CA GLY A 21 -2.16 3.70 3.18
C GLY A 21 -3.20 2.79 3.82
N VAL A 22 -2.82 2.09 4.89
CA VAL A 22 -3.65 1.15 5.64
C VAL A 22 -3.75 1.60 7.09
N LYS A 23 -4.95 1.54 7.67
CA LYS A 23 -5.17 1.70 9.11
C LYS A 23 -5.93 0.49 9.63
N GLY A 24 -5.32 -0.29 10.52
CA GLY A 24 -5.85 -1.60 10.91
C GLY A 24 -6.04 -2.51 9.69
N ASN A 25 -7.27 -2.94 9.43
CA ASN A 25 -7.64 -3.80 8.30
C ASN A 25 -8.41 -3.04 7.20
N GLU A 26 -8.16 -1.74 7.04
CA GLU A 26 -8.81 -0.89 6.04
C GLU A 26 -7.78 -0.11 5.20
N VAL A 27 -8.02 -0.07 3.89
CA VAL A 27 -7.27 0.80 2.98
C VAL A 27 -7.90 2.20 3.02
N VAL A 28 -7.19 3.15 3.62
CA VAL A 28 -7.69 4.51 3.83
C VAL A 28 -7.27 5.50 2.73
N ALA A 29 -6.22 5.18 1.96
CA ALA A 29 -5.76 6.00 0.84
C ALA A 29 -4.95 5.18 -0.17
N VAL A 30 -5.01 5.57 -1.44
CA VAL A 30 -4.18 5.04 -2.53
C VAL A 30 -3.73 6.19 -3.43
N SER A 31 -2.51 6.10 -3.96
CA SER A 31 -1.96 7.06 -4.93
C SER A 31 -0.85 6.44 -5.77
N ASP A 32 -0.57 7.02 -6.93
CA ASP A 32 0.61 6.74 -7.75
C ASP A 32 1.90 7.31 -7.16
N SER A 33 1.82 8.29 -6.24
CA SER A 33 2.96 8.97 -5.65
C SER A 33 2.93 8.91 -4.12
N HIS A 34 4.09 8.65 -3.52
CA HIS A 34 4.26 8.68 -2.07
C HIS A 34 3.84 10.04 -1.48
N GLU A 35 4.22 11.14 -2.12
CA GLU A 35 3.90 12.49 -1.62
C GLU A 35 2.40 12.77 -1.65
N GLU A 36 1.73 12.38 -2.73
CA GLU A 36 0.30 12.60 -2.86
C GLU A 36 -0.47 11.73 -1.85
N LEU A 37 -0.01 10.50 -1.59
CA LEU A 37 -0.56 9.66 -0.53
C LEU A 37 -0.43 10.33 0.85
N LEU A 38 0.76 10.84 1.19
CA LEU A 38 1.00 11.54 2.45
C LEU A 38 0.10 12.77 2.60
N ARG A 39 -0.05 13.56 1.53
CA ARG A 39 -0.97 14.71 1.51
C ARG A 39 -2.42 14.28 1.74
N LYS A 40 -2.87 13.17 1.14
CA LYS A 40 -4.23 12.62 1.35
C LYS A 40 -4.44 12.20 2.80
N VAL A 41 -3.49 11.46 3.38
CA VAL A 41 -3.54 11.01 4.79
C VAL A 41 -3.61 12.21 5.73
N LYS A 42 -2.73 13.21 5.53
CA LYS A 42 -2.70 14.42 6.35
C LYS A 42 -3.99 15.24 6.25
N ARG A 43 -4.55 15.40 5.04
CA ARG A 43 -5.83 16.13 4.84
C ARG A 43 -7.01 15.45 5.51
N LYS A 44 -6.99 14.12 5.61
CA LYS A 44 -8.02 13.35 6.33
C LYS A 44 -7.84 13.37 7.84
N GLY A 45 -6.75 13.94 8.36
CA GLY A 45 -6.47 13.96 9.80
C GLY A 45 -6.27 12.57 10.40
N LEU A 46 -5.83 11.60 9.58
CA LEU A 46 -5.65 10.22 10.02
C LEU A 46 -4.24 10.03 10.61
N ASP A 47 -4.19 9.48 11.80
CA ASP A 47 -3.00 8.96 12.48
C ASP A 47 -2.89 7.43 12.33
N GLU A 48 -1.71 6.90 12.69
CA GLU A 48 -1.41 5.46 12.70
C GLU A 48 -1.65 4.75 11.36
N VAL A 49 -1.43 5.45 10.25
CA VAL A 49 -1.54 4.90 8.90
C VAL A 49 -0.21 4.28 8.48
N TYR A 50 -0.21 2.97 8.23
CA TYR A 50 0.92 2.28 7.62
C TYR A 50 0.93 2.53 6.11
N ILE A 51 2.06 3.02 5.59
CA ILE A 51 2.22 3.40 4.18
C ILE A 51 3.28 2.52 3.53
N PHE A 52 2.94 1.92 2.40
CA PHE A 52 3.88 1.09 1.63
C PHE A 52 3.56 1.14 0.13
N TYR A 53 4.59 0.86 -0.67
CA TYR A 53 4.43 0.61 -2.10
C TYR A 53 4.10 -0.85 -2.34
N VAL A 54 3.22 -1.12 -3.31
CA VAL A 54 2.92 -2.47 -3.77
C VAL A 54 3.61 -2.68 -5.12
N PRO A 55 4.73 -3.43 -5.18
CA PRO A 55 5.41 -3.68 -6.44
C PRO A 55 4.55 -4.48 -7.42
N THR A 56 4.62 -4.11 -8.69
CA THR A 56 4.10 -4.91 -9.81
C THR A 56 4.92 -6.19 -9.99
N GLU A 57 4.32 -7.19 -10.63
CA GLU A 57 5.03 -8.44 -10.98
C GLU A 57 6.28 -8.20 -11.84
N LYS A 58 6.29 -7.12 -12.65
CA LYS A 58 7.47 -6.74 -13.41
C LYS A 58 8.58 -6.23 -12.50
N GLU A 59 8.26 -5.35 -11.54
CA GLU A 59 9.24 -4.78 -10.61
C GLU A 59 9.82 -5.84 -9.66
N LYS A 60 8.99 -6.77 -9.17
CA LYS A 60 9.46 -7.90 -8.35
C LYS A 60 10.56 -8.71 -9.04
N LYS A 61 10.48 -8.90 -10.37
CA LYS A 61 11.50 -9.63 -11.13
C LYS A 61 12.86 -8.93 -11.15
N TYR A 62 12.88 -7.60 -11.02
CA TYR A 62 14.12 -6.81 -11.01
C TYR A 62 14.72 -6.68 -9.61
N GLU A 63 13.95 -6.87 -8.54
CA GLU A 63 14.47 -6.86 -7.17
C GLU A 63 15.38 -8.07 -6.88
N PHE A 64 15.26 -9.17 -7.63
CA PHE A 64 16.11 -10.37 -7.50
C PHE A 64 17.43 -10.32 -8.30
N MET A 65 17.81 -9.16 -8.88
CA MET A 65 19.05 -9.02 -9.66
C MET A 65 20.26 -8.54 -8.84
N PHE A 66 20.22 -8.63 -7.50
CA PHE A 66 21.32 -8.24 -6.61
C PHE A 66 21.70 -9.36 -5.65
#